data_AF-A0A9Q0MSE6-F1
#
_entry.id   AF-A0A9Q0MSE6-F1
#
_cell.length_a   1.000
_cell.length_b   1.000
_cell.length_c   1.000
_cell.angle_alpha   90.00
_cell.angle_beta   90.00
_cell.angle_gamma   90.00
#
_symmetry.space_group_name_H-M   'P 1'
#
loop_
_entity.id
_entity.type
_entity.pdbx_description
1 polymer ?
#
loop_
_entity_poly.entity_id
_entity_poly.type
_entity_poly.pdbx_seq_one_letter_code
_entity_poly.pdbx_strand_id
1 'polypeptide(L)'
;MDTAHGLQFYGITFRSDCEERPLIYHLAFTEMYVPYGAHGKTWRWRGAFDAGEYGMGKNASPLKRGRDVPMTAKMLPCQKVDDNTGEVTVMEGCIAIYERDDSPLLKHYHETVKAAKAGAEMVIAYMCTIGNYDYIIDHVFTMDGNIEVSLAATGILLARAVPNRINDPNCVEDCKDYINYHTIAPVHQHFFNYKIDFDIDGVDNSLLEPSCPSLTSVIPSTKSL
;
A
#
# COMPACT_ATOMS: atom_id res chain seq x y z
N MET A 1 -11.79 11.74 -1.08
CA MET A 1 -11.52 10.50 -1.82
C MET A 1 -11.85 10.75 -3.27
N ASP A 2 -10.87 10.59 -4.14
CA ASP A 2 -11.02 10.68 -5.58
C ASP A 2 -11.59 9.38 -6.16
N THR A 3 -12.43 9.46 -7.19
CA THR A 3 -13.11 8.29 -7.78
C THR A 3 -12.13 7.33 -8.44
N ALA A 4 -11.13 7.84 -9.15
CA ALA A 4 -10.15 7.00 -9.87
C ALA A 4 -9.03 6.53 -8.94
N HIS A 5 -8.50 7.44 -8.12
CA HIS A 5 -7.26 7.24 -7.40
C HIS A 5 -7.43 6.94 -5.90
N GLY A 6 -8.67 6.92 -5.40
CA GLY A 6 -8.93 6.61 -4.00
C GLY A 6 -8.51 7.72 -3.06
N LEU A 7 -7.85 7.38 -1.95
CA LEU A 7 -7.49 8.37 -0.93
C LEU A 7 -6.31 9.25 -1.39
N GLN A 8 -6.40 10.55 -1.09
CA GLN A 8 -5.46 11.57 -1.53
C GLN A 8 -5.19 12.50 -0.36
N PHE A 9 -3.92 12.77 -0.07
CA PHE A 9 -3.51 13.65 1.03
C PHE A 9 -2.85 14.91 0.49
N TYR A 10 -3.18 16.04 1.08
CA TYR A 10 -2.63 17.34 0.70
C TYR A 10 -2.12 18.07 1.92
N GLY A 11 -0.99 18.78 1.78
CA GLY A 11 -0.43 19.64 2.82
C GLY A 11 -0.02 18.89 4.07
N ILE A 12 0.73 17.80 3.93
CA ILE A 12 1.28 17.05 5.06
C ILE A 12 2.42 17.87 5.67
N THR A 13 2.27 18.20 6.95
CA THR A 13 3.25 18.95 7.75
C THR A 13 3.62 18.18 9.02
N PHE A 14 4.77 18.50 9.58
CA PHE A 14 5.21 18.00 10.89
C PHE A 14 5.44 19.18 11.83
N ARG A 15 4.91 19.09 13.05
CA ARG A 15 5.07 20.16 14.05
C ARG A 15 6.30 19.90 14.93
N SER A 16 7.31 20.77 14.82
CA SER A 16 8.53 20.74 15.64
C SER A 16 8.69 22.07 16.36
N ASP A 17 8.92 22.08 17.68
CA ASP A 17 9.16 23.30 18.46
C ASP A 17 8.13 24.43 18.25
N CYS A 18 6.85 24.06 18.11
CA CYS A 18 5.72 24.95 17.79
C CYS A 18 5.69 25.53 16.37
N GLU A 19 6.58 25.11 15.47
CA GLU A 19 6.56 25.47 14.05
C GLU A 19 6.01 24.32 13.21
N GLU A 20 5.20 24.64 12.20
CA GLU A 20 4.73 23.68 11.20
C GLU A 20 5.72 23.65 10.03
N ARG A 21 6.34 22.49 9.84
CA ARG A 21 7.33 22.27 8.79
C ARG A 21 6.69 21.44 7.68
N PRO A 22 6.64 21.93 6.43
CA PRO A 22 6.08 21.18 5.32
C PRO A 22 6.94 19.95 5.00
N LEU A 23 6.29 18.88 4.58
CA LEU A 23 6.94 17.64 4.16
C LEU A 23 6.51 17.21 2.76
N ILE A 24 5.20 17.07 2.54
CA ILE A 24 4.64 16.57 1.29
C ILE A 24 3.42 17.42 0.93
N TYR A 25 3.47 18.11 -0.20
CA TYR A 25 2.33 18.85 -0.74
C TYR A 25 1.20 17.91 -1.16
N HIS A 26 1.53 16.80 -1.83
CA HIS A 26 0.56 15.84 -2.37
C HIS A 26 1.10 14.40 -2.32
N LEU A 27 0.42 13.54 -1.54
CA LEU A 27 0.66 12.11 -1.49
C LEU A 27 -0.55 11.38 -2.08
N ALA A 28 -0.30 10.61 -3.14
CA ALA A 28 -1.37 10.05 -3.96
C ALA A 28 -1.02 8.68 -4.51
N PHE A 29 -1.93 7.72 -4.34
CA PHE A 29 -2.01 6.60 -5.27
C PHE A 29 -2.35 7.16 -6.65
N THR A 30 -1.72 6.64 -7.70
CA THR A 30 -1.93 7.13 -9.08
C THR A 30 -2.25 6.03 -10.06
N GLU A 31 -1.69 4.84 -9.89
CA GLU A 31 -2.03 3.70 -10.74
C GLU A 31 -1.68 2.38 -10.09
N MET A 32 -2.37 1.31 -10.51
CA MET A 32 -1.92 -0.06 -10.31
C MET A 32 -2.04 -0.87 -11.59
N TYR A 33 -0.94 -1.55 -11.96
CA TYR A 33 -0.88 -2.39 -13.14
C TYR A 33 -0.77 -3.86 -12.74
N VAL A 34 -1.69 -4.69 -13.24
CA VAL A 34 -1.79 -6.12 -12.91
C VAL A 34 -1.63 -6.99 -14.17
N PRO A 35 -0.40 -7.19 -14.69
CA PRO A 35 -0.15 -8.05 -15.84
C PRO A 35 -0.18 -9.54 -15.47
N TYR A 36 -0.90 -10.33 -16.28
CA TYR A 36 -0.90 -11.79 -16.19
C TYR A 36 0.09 -12.41 -17.19
N GLY A 37 0.87 -13.38 -16.70
CA GLY A 37 1.88 -14.11 -17.48
C GLY A 37 1.35 -15.32 -18.25
N ALA A 38 0.03 -15.51 -18.35
CA ALA A 38 -0.55 -16.68 -19.02
C ALA A 38 -0.53 -16.58 -20.55
N HIS A 39 -0.09 -17.66 -21.20
CA HIS A 39 -0.17 -17.82 -22.65
C HIS A 39 -1.60 -18.07 -23.12
N GLY A 40 -1.88 -17.79 -24.40
CA GLY A 40 -3.15 -18.07 -25.05
C GLY A 40 -3.95 -16.82 -25.43
N LYS A 41 -4.78 -16.94 -26.48
CA LYS A 41 -5.49 -15.81 -27.09
C LYS A 41 -6.40 -15.06 -26.11
N THR A 42 -6.95 -15.75 -25.11
CA THR A 42 -7.88 -15.21 -24.10
C THR A 42 -7.19 -14.66 -22.83
N TRP A 43 -5.87 -14.81 -22.72
CA TRP A 43 -5.09 -14.41 -21.53
C TRP A 43 -4.00 -13.39 -21.82
N ARG A 44 -3.39 -13.41 -23.00
CA ARG A 44 -2.27 -12.53 -23.38
C ARG A 44 -2.51 -11.03 -23.25
N TRP A 45 -3.76 -10.59 -23.16
CA TRP A 45 -4.16 -9.19 -23.10
C TRP A 45 -4.56 -8.74 -21.68
N ARG A 46 -4.57 -9.66 -20.70
CA ARG A 46 -4.98 -9.35 -19.33
C ARG A 46 -3.84 -8.63 -18.62
N GLY A 47 -3.93 -7.31 -18.60
CA GLY A 47 -3.08 -6.41 -17.85
C GLY A 47 -3.90 -5.21 -17.41
N ALA A 48 -4.60 -5.33 -16.29
CA ALA A 48 -5.52 -4.31 -15.82
C ALA A 48 -4.76 -3.10 -15.28
N PHE A 49 -5.22 -1.90 -15.62
CA PHE A 49 -4.82 -0.65 -14.99
C PHE A 49 -5.92 -0.24 -14.02
N ASP A 50 -5.82 -0.69 -12.77
CA ASP A 50 -6.95 -0.74 -11.86
C ASP A 50 -7.50 0.65 -11.48
N ALA A 51 -6.64 1.67 -11.32
CA ALA A 51 -7.11 3.03 -11.07
C ALA A 51 -7.64 3.69 -12.34
N GLY A 52 -6.91 3.59 -13.46
CA GLY A 52 -7.28 4.23 -14.73
C GLY A 52 -8.50 3.62 -15.42
N GLU A 53 -8.70 2.30 -15.33
CA GLU A 53 -9.78 1.58 -16.03
C GLU A 53 -11.02 1.38 -15.16
N TYR A 54 -10.87 1.15 -13.85
CA TYR A 54 -11.99 0.80 -12.97
C TYR A 54 -12.24 1.81 -11.85
N GLY A 55 -11.18 2.41 -11.31
CA GLY A 55 -11.22 3.42 -10.27
C GLY A 55 -11.19 2.86 -8.86
N MET A 56 -10.12 3.13 -8.12
CA MET A 56 -9.88 2.69 -6.75
C MET A 56 -10.93 3.24 -5.78
N GLY A 57 -11.22 4.54 -5.85
CA GLY A 57 -12.18 5.19 -4.95
C GLY A 57 -13.62 4.83 -5.29
N LYS A 58 -13.95 4.66 -6.57
CA LYS A 58 -15.24 4.15 -7.04
C LYS A 58 -15.53 2.77 -6.46
N ASN A 59 -14.53 1.91 -6.44
CA ASN A 59 -14.62 0.55 -5.92
C ASN A 59 -14.30 0.42 -4.43
N ALA A 60 -14.15 1.54 -3.70
CA ALA A 60 -14.01 1.49 -2.25
C ALA A 60 -15.23 0.82 -1.59
N SER A 61 -14.99 -0.03 -0.59
CA SER A 61 -16.02 -0.79 0.12
C SER A 61 -16.27 -0.20 1.52
N PRO A 62 -17.50 -0.32 2.06
CA PRO A 62 -17.82 0.22 3.37
C PRO A 62 -17.18 -0.63 4.48
N LEU A 63 -16.29 -0.02 5.25
CA LEU A 63 -15.58 -0.62 6.37
C LEU A 63 -16.47 -0.71 7.62
N LYS A 64 -16.29 -1.78 8.38
CA LYS A 64 -17.01 -2.07 9.63
C LYS A 64 -16.04 -2.16 10.81
N ARG A 65 -16.36 -1.39 11.85
CA ARG A 65 -15.72 -1.49 13.17
C ARG A 65 -15.81 -2.90 13.73
N GLY A 66 -14.71 -3.38 14.31
CA GLY A 66 -14.57 -4.70 14.91
C GLY A 66 -14.47 -5.85 13.90
N ARG A 67 -14.43 -5.56 12.59
CA ARG A 67 -14.23 -6.55 11.53
C ARG A 67 -13.05 -6.16 10.65
N ASP A 68 -13.17 -4.99 10.01
CA ASP A 68 -12.18 -4.49 9.06
C ASP A 68 -11.20 -3.55 9.77
N VAL A 69 -11.69 -2.79 10.75
CA VAL A 69 -10.91 -1.80 11.53
C VAL A 69 -11.25 -1.87 13.03
N PRO A 70 -10.41 -1.33 13.93
CA PRO A 70 -10.68 -1.34 15.36
C PRO A 70 -12.02 -0.70 15.75
N MET A 71 -12.57 -1.10 16.89
CA MET A 71 -13.83 -0.53 17.42
C MET A 71 -13.76 0.98 17.68
N THR A 72 -12.58 1.50 17.95
CA THR A 72 -12.31 2.92 18.24
C THR A 72 -12.20 3.78 16.98
N ALA A 73 -12.21 3.18 15.78
CA ALA A 73 -11.98 3.92 14.54
C ALA A 73 -13.03 5.01 14.31
N LYS A 74 -12.55 6.20 13.92
CA LYS A 74 -13.39 7.26 13.38
C LYS A 74 -13.66 6.95 11.91
N MET A 75 -14.94 6.78 11.57
CA MET A 75 -15.38 6.47 10.21
C MET A 75 -15.76 7.77 9.51
N LEU A 76 -15.28 7.95 8.28
CA LEU A 76 -15.69 9.05 7.43
C LEU A 76 -16.45 8.51 6.21
N PRO A 77 -17.53 9.16 5.79
CA PRO A 77 -18.22 8.81 4.57
C PRO A 77 -17.46 9.30 3.33
N CYS A 78 -17.78 8.74 2.18
CA CYS A 78 -17.40 9.30 0.87
C CYS A 78 -18.61 9.36 -0.05
N GLN A 79 -18.54 10.22 -1.07
CA GLN A 79 -19.53 10.27 -2.13
C GLN A 79 -19.19 9.23 -3.20
N LYS A 80 -20.22 8.56 -3.70
CA LYS A 80 -20.16 7.65 -4.84
C LYS A 80 -21.02 8.20 -5.95
N VAL A 81 -20.52 8.16 -7.17
CA VAL A 81 -21.24 8.62 -8.36
C VAL A 81 -21.58 7.40 -9.20
N ASP A 82 -22.84 7.26 -9.61
CA ASP A 82 -23.23 6.27 -10.60
C ASP A 82 -22.81 6.73 -12.00
N ASP A 83 -22.02 5.92 -12.70
CA ASP A 83 -21.47 6.28 -14.02
C ASP A 83 -22.54 6.45 -15.10
N ASN A 84 -23.70 5.78 -14.98
CA ASN A 84 -24.74 5.82 -16.00
C ASN A 84 -25.72 6.97 -15.77
N THR A 85 -26.04 7.26 -14.51
CA THR A 85 -27.06 8.26 -14.15
C THR A 85 -26.47 9.58 -13.66
N GLY A 86 -25.22 9.57 -13.19
CA GLY A 86 -24.58 10.70 -12.52
C GLY A 86 -25.12 10.94 -11.10
N GLU A 87 -25.96 10.05 -10.57
CA GLU A 87 -26.52 10.18 -9.23
C GLU A 87 -25.43 10.05 -8.16
N VAL A 88 -25.46 10.95 -7.18
CA VAL A 88 -24.51 10.95 -6.07
C VAL A 88 -25.16 10.31 -4.84
N THR A 89 -24.53 9.26 -4.34
CA THR A 89 -24.92 8.60 -3.08
C THR A 89 -23.81 8.75 -2.04
N VAL A 90 -24.18 8.66 -0.76
CA VAL A 90 -23.22 8.69 0.35
C VAL A 90 -22.96 7.26 0.82
N MET A 91 -21.69 6.84 0.79
CA MET A 91 -21.24 5.59 1.37
C MET A 91 -20.65 5.87 2.76
N GLU A 92 -21.34 5.39 3.79
CA GLU A 92 -20.83 5.43 5.16
C GLU A 92 -19.67 4.44 5.35
N GLY A 93 -18.71 4.80 6.22
CA GLY A 93 -17.58 3.92 6.54
C GLY A 93 -16.57 3.75 5.42
N CYS A 94 -16.45 4.73 4.52
CA CYS A 94 -15.56 4.65 3.37
C CYS A 94 -14.07 4.82 3.74
N ILE A 95 -13.77 5.64 4.74
CA ILE A 95 -12.42 5.86 5.28
C ILE A 95 -12.47 5.60 6.78
N ALA A 96 -11.44 4.97 7.32
CA ALA A 96 -11.25 4.81 8.76
C ALA A 96 -9.99 5.53 9.22
N ILE A 97 -10.08 6.22 10.34
CA ILE A 97 -8.94 6.85 11.03
C ILE A 97 -8.87 6.27 12.44
N TYR A 98 -7.74 5.69 12.82
CA TYR A 98 -7.56 5.11 14.14
C TYR A 98 -6.10 5.11 14.58
N GLU A 99 -5.87 4.92 15.87
CA GLU A 99 -4.55 4.67 16.44
C GLU A 99 -4.41 3.18 16.78
N ARG A 100 -3.19 2.65 16.67
CA ARG A 100 -2.84 1.30 17.14
C ARG A 100 -1.50 1.30 17.86
N ASP A 101 -1.31 0.30 18.73
CA ASP A 101 -0.02 0.07 19.39
C ASP A 101 1.04 -0.32 18.38
N ASP A 102 2.24 0.22 18.56
CA ASP A 102 3.44 -0.14 17.81
C ASP A 102 4.54 -0.62 18.78
N SER A 103 5.66 -1.09 18.24
CA SER A 103 6.90 -1.35 18.95
C SER A 103 7.30 -0.16 19.85
N PRO A 104 8.05 -0.39 20.95
CA PRO A 104 8.48 0.70 21.81
C PRO A 104 9.27 1.76 21.03
N LEU A 105 8.76 3.00 21.01
CA LEU A 105 9.42 4.16 20.37
C LEU A 105 10.86 4.34 20.86
N LEU A 106 11.09 4.10 22.15
CA LEU A 106 12.45 4.01 22.68
C LEU A 106 12.50 2.99 23.80
N LYS A 107 13.65 2.31 23.91
CA LYS A 107 13.99 1.48 25.05
C LYS A 107 15.49 1.54 25.30
N HIS A 108 15.88 1.83 26.53
CA HIS A 108 17.26 1.74 26.99
C HIS A 108 17.32 1.07 28.35
N TYR A 109 18.23 0.11 28.49
CA TYR A 109 18.47 -0.61 29.73
C TYR A 109 19.98 -0.64 30.03
N HIS A 110 20.38 0.09 31.05
CA HIS A 110 21.72 0.14 31.59
C HIS A 110 21.64 0.18 33.12
N GLU A 111 22.77 -0.07 33.80
CA GLU A 111 22.82 -0.07 35.27
C GLU A 111 22.39 1.28 35.87
N THR A 112 22.77 2.38 35.22
CA THR A 112 22.50 3.75 35.67
C THR A 112 21.30 4.43 35.00
N VAL A 113 20.82 3.93 33.85
CA VAL A 113 19.72 4.53 33.09
C VAL A 113 18.77 3.45 32.61
N LYS A 114 17.48 3.60 32.95
CA LYS A 114 16.40 2.74 32.48
C LYS A 114 15.30 3.62 31.93
N ALA A 115 15.02 3.52 30.63
CA ALA A 115 14.02 4.34 29.95
C ALA A 115 13.23 3.49 28.96
N ALA A 116 11.92 3.72 28.90
CA ALA A 116 11.05 3.11 27.90
C ALA A 116 9.91 4.08 27.55
N LYS A 117 9.54 4.11 26.28
CA LYS A 117 8.36 4.82 25.78
C LYS A 117 7.64 3.90 24.80
N ALA A 118 6.35 3.71 24.98
CA ALA A 118 5.52 2.97 24.02
C ALA A 118 5.46 3.74 22.69
N GLY A 119 5.48 3.01 21.59
CA GLY A 119 5.17 3.57 20.27
C GLY A 119 3.67 3.45 20.01
N ALA A 120 3.20 4.31 19.12
CA ALA A 120 1.84 4.27 18.60
C ALA A 120 1.89 4.78 17.15
N GLU A 121 0.92 4.35 16.35
CA GLU A 121 0.76 4.75 14.98
C GLU A 121 -0.64 5.27 14.74
N MET A 122 -0.77 6.36 13.97
CA MET A 122 -2.04 6.77 13.39
C MET A 122 -2.17 6.15 12.00
N VAL A 123 -3.28 5.45 11.76
CA VAL A 123 -3.59 4.81 10.48
C VAL A 123 -4.80 5.49 9.84
N ILE A 124 -4.65 5.86 8.58
CA ILE A 124 -5.74 6.33 7.73
C ILE A 124 -5.92 5.32 6.60
N ALA A 125 -6.99 4.52 6.71
CA ALA A 125 -7.22 3.34 5.91
C ALA A 125 -8.44 3.49 4.99
N TYR A 126 -8.37 2.87 3.82
CA TYR A 126 -9.52 2.49 3.03
C TYR A 126 -9.28 1.15 2.35
N MET A 127 -10.35 0.47 1.95
CA MET A 127 -10.28 -0.79 1.20
C MET A 127 -11.10 -0.67 -0.08
N CYS A 128 -10.69 -1.36 -1.14
CA CYS A 128 -11.43 -1.42 -2.39
C CYS A 128 -11.42 -2.81 -3.00
N THR A 129 -12.52 -3.17 -3.66
CA THR A 129 -12.69 -4.48 -4.31
C THR A 129 -12.77 -4.28 -5.81
N ILE A 130 -11.78 -4.76 -6.56
CA ILE A 130 -11.74 -4.66 -8.03
C ILE A 130 -11.79 -6.06 -8.61
N GLY A 131 -12.94 -6.38 -9.20
CA GLY A 131 -13.22 -7.71 -9.73
C GLY A 131 -13.11 -8.78 -8.65
N ASN A 132 -12.08 -9.61 -8.73
CA ASN A 132 -11.83 -10.73 -7.83
C ASN A 132 -10.89 -10.40 -6.65
N TYR A 133 -10.20 -9.27 -6.67
CA TYR A 133 -9.24 -8.88 -5.62
C TYR A 133 -9.80 -7.80 -4.70
N ASP A 134 -9.34 -7.86 -3.46
CA ASP A 134 -9.56 -6.85 -2.42
C ASP A 134 -8.22 -6.26 -2.01
N TYR A 135 -8.13 -4.93 -2.00
CA TYR A 135 -6.92 -4.20 -1.62
C TYR A 135 -7.15 -3.42 -0.34
N ILE A 136 -6.23 -3.57 0.61
CA ILE A 136 -6.19 -2.85 1.88
C ILE A 136 -5.05 -1.84 1.80
N ILE A 137 -5.39 -0.57 2.01
CA ILE A 137 -4.49 0.56 1.74
C ILE A 137 -4.43 1.44 2.98
N ASP A 138 -3.35 1.27 3.73
CA ASP A 138 -3.10 1.94 5.00
C ASP A 138 -2.03 3.02 4.82
N HIS A 139 -2.37 4.25 5.19
CA HIS A 139 -1.40 5.34 5.32
C HIS A 139 -1.09 5.51 6.80
N VAL A 140 0.14 5.17 7.19
CA VAL A 140 0.57 5.02 8.58
C VAL A 140 1.52 6.16 8.92
N PHE A 141 1.23 6.87 10.01
CA PHE A 141 2.03 7.95 10.55
C PHE A 141 2.55 7.54 11.93
N THR A 142 3.87 7.52 12.09
CA THR A 142 4.53 7.05 13.32
C THR A 142 4.96 8.22 14.20
N MET A 143 5.20 7.95 15.50
CA MET A 143 5.63 8.98 16.45
C MET A 143 7.04 9.54 16.19
N ASP A 144 7.89 8.82 15.47
CA ASP A 144 9.23 9.29 15.07
C ASP A 144 9.23 10.06 13.74
N GLY A 145 8.05 10.31 13.15
CA GLY A 145 7.87 11.13 11.96
C GLY A 145 7.95 10.37 10.64
N ASN A 146 7.97 9.03 10.66
CA ASN A 146 7.86 8.24 9.44
C ASN A 146 6.44 8.28 8.89
N ILE A 147 6.37 8.20 7.56
CA ILE A 147 5.14 8.01 6.79
C ILE A 147 5.33 6.73 5.99
N GLU A 148 4.48 5.75 6.26
CA GLU A 148 4.47 4.48 5.53
C GLU A 148 3.16 4.33 4.77
N VAL A 149 3.27 3.75 3.57
CA VAL A 149 2.12 3.24 2.83
C VAL A 149 2.20 1.73 2.84
N SER A 150 1.29 1.09 3.56
CA SER A 150 1.16 -0.36 3.60
C SER A 150 0.04 -0.80 2.64
N LEU A 151 0.38 -1.69 1.73
CA LEU A 151 -0.51 -2.25 0.72
C LEU A 151 -0.60 -3.75 0.91
N ALA A 152 -1.81 -4.27 1.12
CA ALA A 152 -2.07 -5.70 1.15
C ALA A 152 -3.11 -6.08 0.10
N ALA A 153 -2.89 -7.20 -0.58
CA ALA A 153 -3.81 -7.79 -1.52
C ALA A 153 -4.38 -9.10 -0.95
N THR A 154 -5.70 -9.23 -0.96
CA THR A 154 -6.46 -10.42 -0.57
C THR A 154 -7.62 -10.63 -1.55
N GLY A 155 -8.59 -11.49 -1.23
CA GLY A 155 -9.71 -11.80 -2.11
C GLY A 155 -9.52 -13.18 -2.77
N ILE A 156 -9.87 -13.29 -4.05
CA ILE A 156 -9.90 -14.56 -4.77
C ILE A 156 -8.98 -14.50 -5.98
N LEU A 157 -8.16 -15.52 -6.18
CA LEU A 157 -7.29 -15.62 -7.36
C LEU A 157 -8.12 -15.63 -8.66
N LEU A 158 -7.69 -14.88 -9.67
CA LEU A 158 -8.29 -14.98 -11.00
C LEU A 158 -7.93 -16.33 -11.62
N ALA A 159 -8.88 -17.25 -11.63
CA ALA A 159 -8.68 -18.62 -12.04
C ALA A 159 -8.84 -18.84 -13.55
N ARG A 160 -8.12 -19.84 -14.07
CA ARG A 160 -8.20 -20.34 -15.44
C ARG A 160 -8.53 -21.83 -15.43
N ALA A 161 -9.54 -22.21 -16.22
CA ALA A 161 -9.83 -23.62 -16.46
C ALA A 161 -8.77 -24.26 -17.36
N VAL A 162 -8.37 -25.50 -17.03
CA VAL A 162 -7.45 -26.31 -17.83
C VAL A 162 -8.01 -27.73 -18.04
N PRO A 163 -7.77 -28.35 -19.21
CA PRO A 163 -8.33 -29.67 -19.52
C PRO A 163 -7.75 -30.77 -18.63
N ASN A 164 -6.46 -30.68 -18.29
CA ASN A 164 -5.76 -31.70 -17.53
C ASN A 164 -6.02 -31.57 -16.02
N ARG A 165 -5.95 -32.69 -15.31
CA ARG A 165 -6.06 -32.74 -13.84
C ARG A 165 -4.73 -32.45 -13.16
N ILE A 166 -4.78 -32.10 -11.87
CA ILE A 166 -3.59 -32.02 -11.00
C ILE A 166 -2.75 -33.30 -11.16
N ASN A 167 -1.44 -33.14 -11.35
CA ASN A 167 -0.46 -34.22 -11.53
C ASN A 167 -0.63 -35.07 -12.80
N ASP A 168 -1.20 -34.53 -13.88
CA ASP A 168 -1.22 -35.22 -15.18
C ASP A 168 0.21 -35.32 -15.78
N PRO A 169 0.77 -36.53 -15.93
CA PRO A 169 2.12 -36.72 -16.48
C PRO A 169 2.25 -36.31 -17.96
N ASN A 170 1.12 -36.17 -18.68
CA ASN A 170 1.11 -35.71 -20.07
C ASN A 170 0.96 -34.18 -20.18
N CYS A 171 1.03 -33.44 -19.08
CA CYS A 171 0.88 -32.00 -19.15
C CYS A 171 2.11 -31.32 -19.73
N VAL A 172 1.89 -30.59 -20.83
CA VAL A 172 2.96 -30.00 -21.65
C VAL A 172 3.16 -28.50 -21.35
N GLU A 173 2.16 -27.78 -20.81
CA GLU A 173 2.26 -26.36 -20.42
C GLU A 173 1.44 -26.03 -19.15
N ASP A 174 1.96 -25.13 -18.30
CA ASP A 174 1.31 -24.46 -17.16
C ASP A 174 0.73 -25.32 -16.01
N CYS A 175 1.09 -26.60 -15.92
CA CYS A 175 0.59 -27.50 -14.87
C CYS A 175 1.27 -27.38 -13.49
N LYS A 176 2.09 -26.35 -13.26
CA LYS A 176 2.74 -26.13 -11.96
C LYS A 176 1.88 -25.30 -11.00
N ASP A 177 0.89 -24.57 -11.52
CA ASP A 177 0.14 -23.56 -10.77
C ASP A 177 -1.32 -23.98 -10.50
N TYR A 178 -1.56 -25.28 -10.36
CA TYR A 178 -2.89 -25.77 -9.99
C TYR A 178 -3.27 -25.31 -8.60
N ILE A 179 -4.47 -24.74 -8.52
CA ILE A 179 -5.11 -24.36 -7.25
C ILE A 179 -6.30 -25.28 -6.93
N ASN A 180 -6.82 -26.01 -7.92
CA ASN A 180 -7.88 -27.01 -7.75
C ASN A 180 -7.98 -27.97 -8.97
N TYR A 181 -8.89 -28.94 -8.92
CA TYR A 181 -9.22 -29.80 -10.07
C TYR A 181 -9.58 -28.95 -11.29
N HIS A 182 -8.92 -29.24 -12.42
CA HIS A 182 -9.11 -28.53 -13.69
C HIS A 182 -8.94 -27.00 -13.62
N THR A 183 -8.22 -26.50 -12.60
CA THR A 183 -8.14 -25.06 -12.31
C THR A 183 -6.72 -24.65 -11.92
N ILE A 184 -6.16 -23.70 -12.67
CA ILE A 184 -4.90 -23.04 -12.34
C ILE A 184 -5.15 -21.56 -12.01
N ALA A 185 -4.21 -20.94 -11.30
CA ALA A 185 -4.15 -19.48 -11.16
C ALA A 185 -2.91 -18.96 -11.87
N PRO A 186 -3.05 -18.28 -13.01
CA PRO A 186 -1.87 -17.77 -13.71
C PRO A 186 -1.07 -16.78 -12.87
N VAL A 187 0.26 -16.92 -12.95
CA VAL A 187 1.19 -15.97 -12.35
C VAL A 187 0.91 -14.56 -12.86
N HIS A 188 0.94 -13.60 -11.95
CA HIS A 188 0.76 -12.18 -12.22
C HIS A 188 1.50 -11.35 -11.18
N GLN A 189 1.67 -10.07 -11.46
CA GLN A 189 2.30 -9.12 -10.55
C GLN A 189 1.32 -7.99 -10.26
N HIS A 190 1.50 -7.34 -9.11
CA HIS A 190 0.79 -6.11 -8.76
C HIS A 190 1.84 -5.01 -8.66
N PHE A 191 1.85 -4.10 -9.64
CA PHE A 191 2.70 -2.91 -9.62
C PHE A 191 1.88 -1.73 -9.13
N PHE A 192 2.35 -1.06 -8.09
CA PHE A 192 1.69 0.12 -7.53
C PHE A 192 2.49 1.38 -7.86
N ASN A 193 1.81 2.46 -8.20
CA ASN A 193 2.42 3.75 -8.45
C ASN A 193 1.86 4.82 -7.51
N TYR A 194 2.77 5.45 -6.78
CA TYR A 194 2.47 6.60 -5.92
C TYR A 194 3.18 7.83 -6.46
N LYS A 195 2.45 8.95 -6.53
CA LYS A 195 3.01 10.29 -6.64
C LYS A 195 3.29 10.81 -5.24
N ILE A 196 4.51 11.30 -5.05
CA ILE A 196 4.93 12.02 -3.85
C ILE A 196 5.50 13.36 -4.29
N ASP A 197 4.77 14.43 -3.98
CA ASP A 197 5.13 15.82 -4.28
C ASP A 197 5.74 16.44 -3.02
N PHE A 198 7.07 16.38 -2.91
CA PHE A 198 7.80 16.77 -1.70
C PHE A 198 7.96 18.28 -1.57
N ASP A 199 7.76 18.77 -0.34
CA ASP A 199 8.03 20.15 0.09
C ASP A 199 8.84 20.10 1.40
N ILE A 200 9.96 19.36 1.45
CA ILE A 200 10.77 19.16 2.65
C ILE A 200 11.35 20.51 3.11
N ASP A 201 10.81 21.05 4.20
CA ASP A 201 11.08 22.42 4.69
C ASP A 201 10.91 23.53 3.63
N GLY A 202 10.10 23.27 2.60
CA GLY A 202 9.84 24.18 1.50
C GLY A 202 10.00 23.51 0.14
N VAL A 203 9.72 24.27 -0.92
CA VAL A 203 9.59 23.77 -2.30
C VAL A 203 10.93 23.53 -3.02
N ASP A 204 12.04 24.08 -2.49
CA ASP A 204 13.36 23.97 -3.12
C ASP A 204 14.05 22.68 -2.65
N ASN A 205 13.70 21.57 -3.30
CA ASN A 205 14.18 20.24 -2.97
C ASN A 205 15.06 19.64 -4.08
N SER A 206 16.00 18.79 -3.68
CA SER A 206 16.86 18.03 -4.60
C SER A 206 16.93 16.57 -4.18
N LEU A 207 17.03 15.67 -5.15
CA LEU A 207 17.16 14.23 -4.90
C LEU A 207 18.65 13.82 -4.85
N LEU A 208 19.00 13.02 -3.85
CA LEU A 208 20.30 12.35 -3.76
C LEU A 208 20.06 10.83 -3.66
N GLU A 209 20.80 10.06 -4.45
CA GLU A 209 20.85 8.60 -4.33
C GLU A 209 22.11 8.22 -3.51
N PRO A 210 21.97 7.91 -2.20
CA PRO A 210 23.10 7.50 -1.40
C PRO A 210 23.52 6.07 -1.80
N SER A 211 24.82 5.87 -2.03
CA SER A 211 25.41 4.55 -2.23
C SER A 211 26.34 4.20 -1.06
N CYS A 212 26.40 2.92 -0.68
CA CYS A 212 27.33 2.42 0.33
C CYS A 212 28.39 1.53 -0.35
N PRO A 213 29.40 2.12 -1.01
CA PRO A 213 30.45 1.35 -1.66
C PRO A 213 31.34 0.66 -0.61
N SER A 214 31.82 -0.54 -0.91
CA SER A 214 32.81 -1.20 -0.08
C SER A 214 34.13 -0.42 -0.12
N LEU A 215 34.66 -0.07 1.06
CA LEU A 215 35.96 0.60 1.17
C LEU A 215 37.09 -0.42 1.04
N THR A 216 38.02 -0.14 0.12
CA THR A 216 39.34 -0.77 0.02
C THR A 216 40.41 0.23 0.43
N SER A 217 40.33 0.78 1.65
CA SER A 217 41.41 1.60 2.20
C SER A 217 42.28 0.77 3.15
N VAL A 218 43.58 0.70 2.85
CA VAL A 218 44.59 0.27 3.83
C VAL A 218 44.76 1.43 4.81
N ILE A 219 44.23 1.29 6.02
CA ILE A 219 44.48 2.26 7.10
C ILE A 219 45.98 2.16 7.42
N PRO A 220 46.79 3.22 7.22
CA PRO A 220 48.19 3.19 7.61
C PRO A 220 48.26 3.04 9.13
N SER A 221 48.84 1.94 9.61
CA SER A 221 49.11 1.82 11.04
C SER A 221 50.14 2.89 11.40
N THR A 222 49.74 3.87 12.19
CA THR A 222 50.69 4.76 12.84
C THR A 222 51.55 3.91 13.77
N LYS A 223 52.81 3.68 13.36
CA LYS A 223 53.84 3.12 14.25
C LYS A 223 53.90 3.96 15.51
N SER A 224 53.68 3.32 16.66
CA SER A 224 53.97 3.87 17.98
C SER A 224 55.47 4.16 18.11
N LEU A 225 55.79 5.34 18.65
CA LEU A 225 57.11 5.74 19.16
C LEU A 225 57.64 4.75 20.21
#